data_AF-A0A6I7LLZ1-F1
#
_entry.id   AF-A0A6I7LLZ1-F1
#
_cell.length_a   1.000
_cell.length_b   1.000
_cell.length_c   1.000
_cell.angle_alpha   90.00
_cell.angle_beta   90.00
_cell.angle_gamma   90.00
#
_symmetry.space_group_name_H-M   'P 1'
#
loop_
_entity.id
_entity.type
_entity.pdbx_description
1 polymer ?
#
loop_
_entity_poly.entity_id
_entity_poly.type
_entity_poly.pdbx_seq_one_letter_code
_entity_poly.pdbx_strand_id
1 'polypeptide(L)'
;MRSPHLSAPLRRLRLTIFESYQTLVYWGPKLGRSQFEIKKINERIDQMDKAHPHWANPNMDEIATHIKVLLMLPIAAAIDALFLSPTADYAARVFFPNQPIFATVSRIVVPIFMVWIEATLGVLIHNAEETPKWDGSNPEYRILKAIGYGFVLVTPLLVIATFFAARAAGEGDFPLLAFVFALFAAVLHLAILKSGRWIRDAFGWLAYTIKRKYLCSCEEKAQQKHDEAAESVLTAYPVFHTSCNQYMKSLPEDASVIRRLPEGVDKAVRLLFHEEDEQQLSPSLHDGSEDRRITQESEDFPRIREDFKS
;
A
#
# COMPACT_ATOMS: atom_id res chain seq x y z
N MET A 1 47.60 -28.10 -40.62
CA MET A 1 48.24 -27.81 -39.32
C MET A 1 47.41 -28.45 -38.22
N ARG A 2 47.93 -29.46 -37.52
CA ARG A 2 47.24 -30.09 -36.38
C ARG A 2 47.40 -29.18 -35.17
N SER A 3 46.31 -28.79 -34.52
CA SER A 3 46.37 -28.08 -33.23
C SER A 3 47.26 -28.91 -32.29
N PRO A 4 48.30 -28.33 -31.66
CA PRO A 4 49.11 -29.05 -30.69
C PRO A 4 48.19 -29.62 -29.61
N HIS A 5 48.35 -30.90 -29.30
CA HIS A 5 47.57 -31.57 -28.26
C HIS A 5 47.92 -30.92 -26.92
N LEU A 6 47.05 -30.04 -26.43
CA LEU A 6 47.13 -29.49 -25.07
C LEU A 6 47.21 -30.65 -24.06
N SER A 7 48.12 -30.53 -23.10
CA SER A 7 48.26 -31.51 -22.01
C SER A 7 46.95 -31.60 -21.22
N ALA A 8 46.67 -32.78 -20.65
CA ALA A 8 45.44 -33.01 -19.88
C ALA A 8 45.21 -31.98 -18.75
N PRO A 9 46.23 -31.49 -18.00
CA PRO A 9 46.07 -30.43 -17.01
C PRO A 9 45.60 -29.10 -17.61
N LEU A 10 46.17 -28.68 -18.75
CA LEU A 10 45.76 -27.45 -19.44
C LEU A 10 44.32 -27.53 -19.95
N ARG A 11 43.88 -28.72 -20.37
CA ARG A 11 42.47 -28.93 -20.76
C ARG A 11 41.52 -28.78 -19.57
N ARG A 12 41.88 -29.30 -18.39
CA ARG A 12 41.08 -29.14 -17.16
C ARG A 12 40.99 -27.67 -16.74
N LEU A 13 42.12 -26.96 -16.72
CA LEU A 13 42.13 -25.51 -16.40
C LEU A 13 41.24 -24.71 -17.36
N ARG A 14 41.30 -24.99 -18.66
CA ARG A 14 40.44 -24.33 -19.64
C ARG A 14 38.95 -24.57 -19.39
N LEU A 15 38.57 -25.79 -19.00
CA LEU A 15 37.17 -26.11 -18.66
C LEU A 15 36.74 -25.34 -17.39
N THR A 16 37.55 -25.35 -16.34
CA THR A 16 37.26 -24.60 -15.10
C THR A 16 37.16 -23.09 -15.34
N ILE A 17 38.05 -22.52 -16.16
CA ILE A 17 37.95 -21.11 -16.60
C ILE A 17 36.64 -20.86 -17.32
N PHE A 18 36.25 -21.74 -18.24
CA PHE A 18 35.03 -21.57 -19.02
C PHE A 18 33.77 -21.67 -18.14
N GLU A 19 33.69 -22.66 -17.26
CA GLU A 19 32.56 -22.85 -16.34
C GLU A 19 32.41 -21.66 -15.38
N SER A 20 33.50 -21.26 -14.73
CA SER A 20 33.49 -20.10 -13.83
C SER A 20 33.18 -18.80 -14.57
N TYR A 21 33.71 -18.60 -15.79
CA TYR A 21 33.36 -17.48 -16.66
C TYR A 21 31.87 -17.46 -17.01
N GLN A 22 31.28 -18.60 -17.38
CA GLN A 22 29.84 -18.69 -17.67
C GLN A 22 28.99 -18.30 -16.46
N THR A 23 29.37 -18.75 -15.26
CA THR A 23 28.70 -18.35 -14.01
C THR A 23 28.77 -16.84 -13.80
N LEU A 24 29.95 -16.22 -13.98
CA LEU A 24 30.13 -14.77 -13.84
C LEU A 24 29.30 -13.98 -14.87
N VAL A 25 29.30 -14.41 -16.13
CA VAL A 25 28.53 -13.76 -17.21
C VAL A 25 27.03 -13.91 -17.00
N TYR A 26 26.57 -15.03 -16.46
CA TYR A 26 25.15 -15.26 -16.20
C TYR A 26 24.65 -14.49 -14.98
N TRP A 27 25.40 -14.48 -13.88
CA TRP A 27 24.97 -13.88 -12.61
C TRP A 27 25.31 -12.38 -12.50
N GLY A 28 26.38 -11.91 -13.12
CA GLY A 28 26.79 -10.49 -13.06
C GLY A 28 25.68 -9.51 -13.47
N PRO A 29 25.01 -9.69 -14.62
CA PRO A 29 23.88 -8.84 -15.01
C PRO A 29 22.67 -8.96 -14.08
N LYS A 30 22.47 -10.12 -13.44
CA LYS A 30 21.37 -10.32 -12.48
C LYS A 30 21.61 -9.55 -11.19
N LEU A 31 22.84 -9.54 -10.70
CA LEU A 31 23.25 -8.77 -9.52
C LEU A 31 22.96 -7.28 -9.70
N GLY A 32 23.39 -6.70 -10.82
CA GLY A 32 23.10 -5.29 -11.11
C GLY A 32 21.60 -4.98 -11.28
N ARG A 33 20.82 -5.93 -11.83
CA ARG A 33 19.36 -5.79 -11.93
C ARG A 33 18.68 -5.85 -10.57
N SER A 34 19.05 -6.79 -9.69
CA SER A 34 18.46 -6.90 -8.36
C SER A 34 18.79 -5.69 -7.49
N GLN A 35 20.02 -5.17 -7.56
CA GLN A 35 20.40 -3.93 -6.86
C GLN A 35 19.57 -2.72 -7.33
N PHE A 36 19.38 -2.59 -8.65
CA PHE A 36 18.50 -1.54 -9.21
C PHE A 36 17.03 -1.72 -8.78
N GLU A 37 16.54 -2.96 -8.73
CA GLU A 37 15.19 -3.27 -8.25
C GLU A 37 15.00 -2.88 -6.78
N ILE A 38 15.95 -3.24 -5.90
CA ILE A 38 15.95 -2.87 -4.48
C ILE A 38 15.90 -1.35 -4.33
N LYS A 39 16.81 -0.63 -5.00
CA LYS A 39 16.85 0.84 -4.96
C LYS A 39 15.52 1.46 -5.39
N LYS A 40 14.92 0.97 -6.48
CA LYS A 40 13.63 1.45 -6.98
C LYS A 40 12.48 1.15 -6.02
N ILE A 41 12.51 0.04 -5.29
CA ILE A 41 11.52 -0.29 -4.26
C ILE A 41 11.66 0.68 -3.08
N ASN A 42 12.89 0.94 -2.63
CA ASN A 42 13.17 1.83 -1.50
C ASN A 42 12.79 3.28 -1.83
N GLU A 43 13.11 3.76 -3.02
CA GLU A 43 12.65 5.07 -3.50
C GLU A 43 11.12 5.19 -3.51
N ARG A 44 10.39 4.11 -3.83
CA ARG A 44 8.92 4.10 -3.81
C ARG A 44 8.35 4.09 -2.40
N ILE A 45 8.98 3.37 -1.48
CA ILE A 45 8.62 3.39 -0.05
C ILE A 45 8.83 4.82 0.48
N ASP A 46 9.99 5.42 0.23
CA ASP A 46 10.31 6.79 0.66
C ASP A 46 9.35 7.83 0.08
N GLN A 47 9.03 7.75 -1.21
CA GLN A 47 8.06 8.65 -1.84
C GLN A 47 6.66 8.52 -1.20
N MET A 48 6.25 7.30 -0.85
CA MET A 48 4.97 7.04 -0.21
C MET A 48 4.95 7.56 1.23
N ASP A 49 6.03 7.35 1.98
CA ASP A 49 6.17 7.81 3.36
C ASP A 49 6.22 9.35 3.42
N LYS A 50 6.87 10.00 2.43
CA LYS A 50 6.87 11.46 2.27
C LYS A 50 5.50 12.02 1.86
N ALA A 51 4.76 11.31 1.01
CA ALA A 51 3.42 11.75 0.59
C ALA A 51 2.39 11.65 1.73
N HIS A 52 2.58 10.70 2.65
CA HIS A 52 1.63 10.42 3.74
C HIS A 52 2.34 10.23 5.09
N PRO A 53 2.98 11.27 5.64
CA PRO A 53 3.80 11.16 6.85
C PRO A 53 3.00 10.69 8.07
N HIS A 54 1.73 11.09 8.16
CA HIS A 54 0.81 10.70 9.24
C HIS A 54 0.38 9.22 9.18
N TRP A 55 0.52 8.56 8.02
CA TRP A 55 0.28 7.11 7.89
C TRP A 55 1.54 6.27 8.06
N ALA A 56 2.72 6.87 7.85
CA ALA A 56 4.00 6.18 7.99
C ALA A 56 4.36 5.88 9.44
N ASN A 57 4.08 6.81 10.35
CA ASN A 57 4.32 6.67 11.78
C ASN A 57 3.07 7.06 12.59
N PRO A 58 1.96 6.32 12.47
CA PRO A 58 0.73 6.65 13.18
C PRO A 58 0.89 6.34 14.68
N ASN A 59 0.31 7.19 15.52
CA ASN A 59 0.25 6.91 16.95
C ASN A 59 -0.67 5.70 17.21
N MET A 60 -0.46 4.97 18.32
CA MET A 60 -1.31 3.80 18.65
C MET A 60 -2.81 4.16 18.73
N ASP A 61 -3.14 5.37 19.19
CA ASP A 61 -4.50 5.87 19.25
C ASP A 61 -5.13 6.10 17.86
N GLU A 62 -4.33 6.53 16.88
CA GLU A 62 -4.77 6.73 15.50
C GLU A 62 -5.03 5.39 14.82
N ILE A 63 -4.12 4.41 15.03
CA ILE A 63 -4.30 3.03 14.55
C ILE A 63 -5.60 2.46 15.12
N ALA A 64 -5.83 2.60 16.43
CA ALA A 64 -7.03 2.12 17.08
C ALA A 64 -8.29 2.79 16.51
N THR A 65 -8.22 4.09 16.17
CA THR A 65 -9.32 4.83 15.57
C THR A 65 -9.64 4.32 14.16
N HIS A 66 -8.63 4.12 13.30
CA HIS A 66 -8.84 3.57 11.96
C HIS A 66 -9.45 2.16 12.02
N ILE A 67 -8.94 1.29 12.90
CA ILE A 67 -9.49 -0.06 13.09
C ILE A 67 -10.95 -0.01 13.55
N LYS A 68 -11.28 0.84 14.53
CA LYS A 68 -12.66 1.01 15.00
C LYS A 68 -13.59 1.43 13.86
N VAL A 69 -13.19 2.42 13.05
CA VAL A 69 -13.99 2.88 11.91
C VAL A 69 -14.21 1.77 10.88
N LEU A 70 -13.15 1.02 10.54
CA LEU A 70 -13.24 -0.11 9.60
C LEU A 70 -14.16 -1.23 10.11
N LEU A 71 -14.19 -1.47 11.43
CA LEU A 71 -15.07 -2.47 12.06
C LEU A 71 -16.52 -1.97 12.21
N MET A 72 -16.74 -0.67 12.35
CA MET A 72 -18.09 -0.11 12.50
C MET A 72 -18.94 -0.26 11.23
N LEU A 73 -18.34 -0.25 10.03
CA LEU A 73 -19.07 -0.45 8.77
C LEU A 73 -19.75 -1.82 8.64
N PRO A 74 -19.06 -2.97 8.83
CA PRO A 74 -19.72 -4.27 8.79
C PRO A 74 -20.70 -4.46 9.96
N ILE A 75 -20.45 -3.84 11.12
CA ILE A 75 -21.42 -3.83 12.23
C ILE A 75 -22.68 -3.08 11.84
N ALA A 76 -22.56 -1.88 11.25
CA ALA A 76 -23.70 -1.12 10.74
C ALA A 76 -24.47 -1.92 9.68
N ALA A 77 -23.78 -2.58 8.75
CA ALA A 77 -24.43 -3.43 7.75
C ALA A 77 -25.16 -4.64 8.36
N ALA A 78 -24.61 -5.23 9.43
CA ALA A 78 -25.27 -6.32 10.15
C ALA A 78 -26.51 -5.84 10.91
N ILE A 79 -26.43 -4.65 11.51
CA ILE A 79 -27.56 -3.98 12.16
C ILE A 79 -28.66 -3.67 11.13
N ASP A 80 -28.28 -3.12 9.97
CA ASP A 80 -29.21 -2.86 8.87
C ASP A 80 -29.84 -4.14 8.33
N ALA A 81 -29.09 -5.25 8.28
CA ALA A 81 -29.65 -6.54 7.90
C ALA A 81 -30.74 -6.99 8.88
N LEU A 82 -30.65 -6.67 10.17
CA LEU A 82 -31.73 -6.98 11.11
C LEU A 82 -32.99 -6.14 10.85
N PHE A 83 -32.83 -4.86 10.51
CA PHE A 83 -33.95 -3.93 10.33
C PHE A 83 -34.57 -3.95 8.93
N LEU A 84 -33.76 -4.15 7.90
CA LEU A 84 -34.16 -4.08 6.49
C LEU A 84 -34.43 -5.45 5.87
N SER A 85 -34.03 -6.55 6.50
CA SER A 85 -34.29 -7.90 5.98
C SER A 85 -35.78 -8.16 5.67
N PRO A 86 -36.76 -7.79 6.52
CA PRO A 86 -38.17 -7.95 6.20
C PRO A 86 -38.59 -7.14 4.96
N THR A 87 -38.12 -5.89 4.86
CA THR A 87 -38.37 -5.01 3.70
C THR A 87 -37.77 -5.58 2.42
N ALA A 88 -36.52 -6.05 2.49
CA ALA A 88 -35.80 -6.61 1.36
C ALA A 88 -36.45 -7.92 0.89
N ASP A 89 -36.84 -8.80 1.82
CA ASP A 89 -37.56 -10.03 1.52
C ASP A 89 -38.90 -9.75 0.82
N TYR A 90 -39.68 -8.81 1.36
CA TYR A 90 -40.94 -8.40 0.77
C TYR A 90 -40.73 -7.89 -0.65
N ALA A 91 -39.81 -6.94 -0.85
CA ALA A 91 -39.50 -6.41 -2.18
C ALA A 91 -39.04 -7.50 -3.15
N ALA A 92 -38.14 -8.40 -2.72
CA ALA A 92 -37.64 -9.49 -3.55
C ALA A 92 -38.75 -10.47 -3.97
N ARG A 93 -39.70 -10.78 -3.07
CA ARG A 93 -40.86 -11.62 -3.41
C ARG A 93 -41.84 -10.94 -4.37
N VAL A 94 -41.96 -9.61 -4.30
CA VAL A 94 -42.79 -8.84 -5.23
C VAL A 94 -42.18 -8.83 -6.63
N PHE A 95 -40.87 -8.59 -6.75
CA PHE A 95 -40.20 -8.51 -8.06
C PHE A 95 -39.83 -9.88 -8.65
N PHE A 96 -39.53 -10.87 -7.81
CA PHE A 96 -39.07 -12.21 -8.21
C PHE A 96 -39.85 -13.33 -7.49
N PRO A 97 -41.17 -13.43 -7.68
CA PRO A 97 -42.04 -14.32 -6.89
C PRO A 97 -41.68 -15.81 -6.99
N ASN A 98 -41.15 -16.23 -8.13
CA ASN A 98 -40.85 -17.65 -8.39
C ASN A 98 -39.43 -18.07 -8.00
N GLN A 99 -38.64 -17.16 -7.41
CA GLN A 99 -37.20 -17.36 -7.19
C GLN A 99 -36.83 -17.07 -5.74
N PRO A 100 -37.00 -18.06 -4.83
CA PRO A 100 -36.77 -17.87 -3.39
C PRO A 100 -35.31 -17.52 -3.05
N ILE A 101 -34.37 -17.79 -3.95
CA ILE A 101 -32.97 -17.40 -3.77
C ILE A 101 -32.79 -15.88 -3.72
N PHE A 102 -33.57 -15.10 -4.48
CA PHE A 102 -33.45 -13.64 -4.48
C PHE A 102 -33.95 -13.02 -3.17
N ALA A 103 -34.95 -13.63 -2.54
CA ALA A 103 -35.37 -13.26 -1.19
C ALA A 103 -34.21 -13.39 -0.19
N THR A 104 -33.55 -14.55 -0.14
CA THR A 104 -32.41 -14.78 0.76
C THR A 104 -31.24 -13.84 0.47
N VAL A 105 -30.88 -13.65 -0.80
CA VAL A 105 -29.76 -12.79 -1.20
C VAL A 105 -30.05 -11.32 -0.88
N SER A 106 -31.28 -10.84 -1.12
CA SER A 106 -31.66 -9.44 -0.89
C SER A 106 -31.50 -9.03 0.58
N ARG A 107 -31.78 -9.93 1.53
CA ARG A 107 -31.63 -9.69 2.98
C ARG A 107 -30.20 -9.38 3.41
N ILE A 108 -29.20 -9.76 2.60
CA ILE A 108 -27.78 -9.52 2.86
C ILE A 108 -27.27 -8.37 1.98
N VAL A 109 -27.57 -8.41 0.68
CA VAL A 109 -26.99 -7.49 -0.29
C VAL A 109 -27.55 -6.08 -0.15
N VAL A 110 -28.86 -5.92 0.09
CA VAL A 110 -29.49 -4.59 0.19
C VAL A 110 -28.90 -3.77 1.37
N PRO A 111 -28.81 -4.31 2.60
CA PRO A 111 -28.16 -3.61 3.71
C PRO A 111 -26.71 -3.18 3.42
N ILE A 112 -25.89 -4.10 2.89
CA ILE A 112 -24.49 -3.82 2.56
C ILE A 112 -24.41 -2.68 1.54
N PHE A 113 -25.27 -2.71 0.52
CA PHE A 113 -25.28 -1.71 -0.54
C PHE A 113 -25.74 -0.34 -0.05
N MET A 114 -26.72 -0.29 0.87
CA MET A 114 -27.16 0.97 1.51
C MET A 114 -26.01 1.61 2.29
N VAL A 115 -25.36 0.85 3.18
CA VAL A 115 -24.19 1.35 3.94
C VAL A 115 -23.07 1.79 3.01
N TRP A 116 -22.80 1.04 1.94
CA TRP A 116 -21.76 1.37 0.98
C TRP A 116 -22.04 2.67 0.21
N ILE A 117 -23.28 2.87 -0.25
CA ILE A 117 -23.69 4.12 -0.90
C ILE A 117 -23.53 5.30 0.05
N GLU A 118 -24.01 5.19 1.29
CA GLU A 118 -23.94 6.29 2.25
C GLU A 118 -22.52 6.62 2.67
N ALA A 119 -21.70 5.61 2.92
CA ALA A 119 -20.27 5.79 3.18
C ALA A 119 -19.60 6.53 2.02
N THR A 120 -19.91 6.14 0.78
CA THR A 120 -19.38 6.79 -0.43
C THR A 120 -19.86 8.24 -0.54
N LEU A 121 -21.15 8.50 -0.33
CA LEU A 121 -21.71 9.85 -0.32
C LEU A 121 -21.08 10.70 0.78
N GLY A 122 -20.86 10.15 1.97
CA GLY A 122 -20.18 10.82 3.06
C GLY A 122 -18.75 11.24 2.69
N VAL A 123 -17.99 10.35 2.04
CA VAL A 123 -16.64 10.66 1.53
C VAL A 123 -16.69 11.73 0.45
N LEU A 124 -17.64 11.67 -0.49
CA LEU A 124 -17.79 12.67 -1.55
C LEU A 124 -18.17 14.05 -0.99
N ILE A 125 -19.10 14.11 -0.04
CA ILE A 125 -19.49 15.35 0.65
C ILE A 125 -18.27 15.96 1.35
N HIS A 126 -17.50 15.14 2.06
CA HIS A 126 -16.29 15.57 2.75
C HIS A 126 -15.23 16.13 1.79
N ASN A 127 -14.98 15.46 0.67
CA ASN A 127 -14.02 15.93 -0.34
C ASN A 127 -14.48 17.24 -1.01
N ALA A 128 -15.80 17.39 -1.26
CA ALA A 128 -16.36 18.63 -1.80
C ALA A 128 -16.25 19.78 -0.79
N GLU A 129 -16.33 19.50 0.52
CA GLU A 129 -16.16 20.47 1.60
C GLU A 129 -14.70 20.97 1.73
N GLU A 130 -13.72 20.08 1.55
CA GLU A 130 -12.28 20.43 1.63
C GLU A 130 -11.74 21.13 0.36
N THR A 131 -12.58 21.39 -0.65
CA THR A 131 -12.11 22.01 -1.91
C THR A 131 -11.78 23.50 -1.68
N PRO A 132 -10.56 23.99 -1.99
CA PRO A 132 -10.05 25.31 -1.57
C PRO A 132 -10.75 26.53 -2.20
N LYS A 133 -11.74 26.34 -3.07
CA LYS A 133 -12.59 27.42 -3.65
C LYS A 133 -13.91 27.60 -2.90
N TRP A 134 -13.98 27.18 -1.64
CA TRP A 134 -15.22 27.19 -0.88
C TRP A 134 -15.58 28.60 -0.40
N ASP A 135 -16.60 29.18 -1.02
CA ASP A 135 -17.29 30.40 -0.61
C ASP A 135 -18.68 30.10 0.01
N GLY A 136 -18.94 28.84 0.37
CA GLY A 136 -20.26 28.38 0.82
C GLY A 136 -21.33 28.29 -0.28
N SER A 137 -21.06 28.76 -1.49
CA SER A 137 -22.02 28.82 -2.60
C SER A 137 -21.92 27.65 -3.58
N ASN A 138 -20.91 26.78 -3.44
CA ASN A 138 -20.68 25.66 -4.37
C ASN A 138 -21.94 24.78 -4.53
N PRO A 139 -22.58 24.79 -5.72
CA PRO A 139 -23.81 24.04 -5.95
C PRO A 139 -23.61 22.52 -5.84
N GLU A 140 -22.43 22.02 -6.18
CA GLU A 140 -22.10 20.59 -6.15
C GLU A 140 -22.20 20.03 -4.73
N TYR A 141 -21.57 20.69 -3.75
CA TYR A 141 -21.64 20.32 -2.34
C TYR A 141 -23.08 20.31 -1.83
N ARG A 142 -23.88 21.33 -2.19
CA ARG A 142 -25.28 21.43 -1.77
C ARG A 142 -26.13 20.30 -2.35
N ILE A 143 -25.93 19.98 -3.62
CA ILE A 143 -26.62 18.87 -4.29
C ILE A 143 -26.23 17.53 -3.64
N LEU A 144 -24.93 17.28 -3.44
CA LEU A 144 -24.45 16.06 -2.80
C LEU A 144 -24.99 15.90 -1.38
N LYS A 145 -24.99 16.97 -0.59
CA LYS A 145 -25.52 16.98 0.77
C LYS A 145 -27.04 16.74 0.79
N ALA A 146 -27.78 17.34 -0.13
CA ALA A 146 -29.21 17.11 -0.28
C ALA A 146 -29.51 15.65 -0.67
N ILE A 147 -28.75 15.07 -1.61
CA ILE A 147 -28.84 13.65 -1.98
C ILE A 147 -28.53 12.76 -0.78
N GLY A 148 -27.44 13.05 -0.05
CA GLY A 148 -27.04 12.31 1.14
C GLY A 148 -28.12 12.28 2.21
N TYR A 149 -28.66 13.44 2.60
CA TYR A 149 -29.76 13.48 3.59
C TYR A 149 -31.05 12.87 3.06
N GLY A 150 -31.34 13.04 1.76
CA GLY A 150 -32.47 12.37 1.12
C GLY A 150 -32.35 10.85 1.25
N PHE A 151 -31.16 10.30 1.03
CA PHE A 151 -30.89 8.87 1.15
C PHE A 151 -31.00 8.37 2.59
N VAL A 152 -30.47 9.11 3.57
CA VAL A 152 -30.61 8.81 5.01
C VAL A 152 -32.09 8.71 5.43
N LEU A 153 -32.98 9.49 4.79
CA LEU A 153 -34.42 9.43 5.05
C LEU A 153 -35.11 8.23 4.41
N VAL A 154 -34.52 7.60 3.39
CA VAL A 154 -35.12 6.42 2.72
C VAL A 154 -35.23 5.26 3.70
N THR A 155 -34.18 4.96 4.46
CA THR A 155 -34.20 3.83 5.42
C THR A 155 -35.31 3.93 6.47
N PRO A 156 -35.44 5.01 7.27
CA PRO A 156 -36.51 5.10 8.26
C PRO A 156 -37.91 5.05 7.61
N LEU A 157 -38.07 5.62 6.42
CA LEU A 157 -39.33 5.53 5.66
C LEU A 157 -39.63 4.09 5.22
N LEU A 158 -38.62 3.34 4.78
CA LEU A 158 -38.76 1.92 4.45
C LEU A 158 -39.14 1.09 5.66
N VAL A 159 -38.52 1.33 6.82
CA VAL A 159 -38.89 0.65 8.07
C VAL A 159 -40.35 0.93 8.40
N ILE A 160 -40.77 2.20 8.40
CA ILE A 160 -42.15 2.60 8.67
C ILE A 160 -43.13 1.95 7.68
N ALA A 161 -42.81 1.99 6.37
CA ALA A 161 -43.65 1.41 5.33
C ALA A 161 -43.82 -0.11 5.50
N THR A 162 -42.75 -0.83 5.82
CA THR A 162 -42.80 -2.28 6.07
C THR A 162 -43.64 -2.62 7.30
N PHE A 163 -43.54 -1.83 8.37
CA PHE A 163 -44.40 -2.00 9.54
C PHE A 163 -45.88 -1.76 9.23
N PHE A 164 -46.21 -0.73 8.45
CA PHE A 164 -47.60 -0.51 8.03
C PHE A 164 -48.12 -1.62 7.11
N ALA A 165 -47.27 -2.15 6.21
CA ALA A 165 -47.63 -3.28 5.36
C ALA A 165 -47.90 -4.55 6.17
N ALA A 166 -47.04 -4.86 7.16
CA ALA A 166 -47.23 -6.00 8.06
C ALA A 166 -48.53 -5.86 8.88
N ARG A 167 -48.77 -4.67 9.44
CA ARG A 167 -50.02 -4.37 10.17
C ARG A 167 -51.25 -4.55 9.27
N ALA A 168 -51.20 -4.09 8.02
CA ALA A 168 -52.30 -4.23 7.07
C ALA A 168 -52.58 -5.71 6.73
N ALA A 169 -51.55 -6.56 6.78
CA ALA A 169 -51.67 -8.01 6.64
C ALA A 169 -52.15 -8.73 7.92
N GLY A 170 -52.38 -8.00 9.02
CA GLY A 170 -52.77 -8.57 10.31
C GLY A 170 -51.61 -9.17 11.12
N GLU A 171 -50.36 -8.91 10.69
CA GLU A 171 -49.16 -9.42 11.35
C GLU A 171 -48.55 -8.35 12.28
N GLY A 172 -48.90 -8.43 13.57
CA GLY A 172 -48.33 -7.61 14.64
C GLY A 172 -48.91 -6.20 14.80
N ASP A 173 -48.98 -5.70 16.03
CA ASP A 173 -49.46 -4.34 16.34
C ASP A 173 -48.53 -3.64 17.34
N PHE A 174 -47.40 -3.16 16.85
CA PHE A 174 -46.38 -2.46 17.66
C PHE A 174 -45.93 -1.15 17.00
N PRO A 175 -46.82 -0.16 16.81
CA PRO A 175 -46.50 1.09 16.12
C PRO A 175 -45.40 1.90 16.83
N LEU A 176 -45.33 1.81 18.16
CA LEU A 176 -44.27 2.46 18.94
C LEU A 176 -42.89 1.85 18.62
N LEU A 177 -42.81 0.53 18.46
CA LEU A 177 -41.55 -0.15 18.15
C LEU A 177 -41.05 0.22 16.74
N ALA A 178 -41.97 0.35 15.77
CA ALA A 178 -41.66 0.83 14.43
C ALA A 178 -40.99 2.21 14.44
N PHE A 179 -41.54 3.14 15.24
CA PHE A 179 -40.98 4.48 15.38
C PHE A 179 -39.59 4.47 16.02
N VAL A 180 -39.39 3.66 17.07
CA VAL A 180 -38.08 3.50 17.73
C VAL A 180 -37.04 2.97 16.74
N PHE A 181 -37.38 1.96 15.95
CA PHE A 181 -36.47 1.41 14.93
C PHE A 181 -36.21 2.38 13.78
N ALA A 182 -37.22 3.12 13.32
CA ALA A 182 -37.04 4.16 12.31
C ALA A 182 -36.11 5.28 12.83
N LEU A 183 -36.30 5.74 14.06
CA LEU A 183 -35.42 6.75 14.66
C LEU A 183 -33.99 6.23 14.79
N PHE A 184 -33.83 4.99 15.26
CA PHE A 184 -32.51 4.37 15.38
C PHE A 184 -31.81 4.25 14.03
N ALA A 185 -32.52 3.79 12.99
CA ALA A 185 -32.02 3.73 11.62
C ALA A 185 -31.60 5.12 11.12
N ALA A 186 -32.43 6.14 11.30
CA ALA A 186 -32.11 7.52 10.90
C ALA A 186 -30.83 8.03 11.57
N VAL A 187 -30.64 7.76 12.86
CA VAL A 187 -29.44 8.16 13.61
C VAL A 187 -28.20 7.41 13.10
N LEU A 188 -28.32 6.09 12.88
CA LEU A 188 -27.23 5.26 12.38
C LEU A 188 -26.77 5.73 10.99
N HIS A 189 -27.69 5.87 10.04
CA HIS A 189 -27.39 6.32 8.68
C HIS A 189 -26.86 7.76 8.63
N LEU A 190 -27.39 8.64 9.47
CA LEU A 190 -26.83 10.00 9.62
C LEU A 190 -25.40 9.98 10.16
N ALA A 191 -25.09 9.08 11.11
CA ALA A 191 -23.75 8.92 11.64
C ALA A 191 -22.77 8.40 10.58
N ILE A 192 -23.19 7.41 9.76
CA ILE A 192 -22.40 6.90 8.63
C ILE A 192 -22.11 8.04 7.64
N LEU A 193 -23.14 8.77 7.21
CA LEU A 193 -22.99 9.88 6.27
C LEU A 193 -22.03 10.96 6.80
N LYS A 194 -22.13 11.32 8.08
CA LYS A 194 -21.26 12.32 8.72
C LYS A 194 -19.84 11.80 8.99
N SER A 195 -19.64 10.48 9.04
CA SER A 195 -18.33 9.88 9.29
C SER A 195 -17.43 9.82 8.06
N GLY A 196 -17.82 10.43 6.93
CA GLY A 196 -17.11 10.41 5.65
C GLY A 196 -15.60 10.68 5.75
N ARG A 197 -15.18 11.68 6.55
CA ARG A 197 -13.76 11.95 6.83
C ARG A 197 -13.05 10.75 7.42
N TRP A 198 -13.59 10.20 8.51
CA TRP A 198 -13.01 9.07 9.23
C TRP A 198 -12.94 7.82 8.36
N ILE A 199 -13.98 7.58 7.55
CA ILE A 199 -14.01 6.47 6.59
C ILE A 199 -12.89 6.64 5.56
N ARG A 200 -12.78 7.82 4.94
CA ARG A 200 -11.71 8.12 3.97
C ARG A 200 -10.33 7.88 4.57
N ASP A 201 -10.07 8.45 5.74
CA ASP A 201 -8.77 8.39 6.40
C ASP A 201 -8.43 6.94 6.80
N ALA A 202 -9.41 6.17 7.31
CA ALA A 202 -9.22 4.77 7.68
C ALA A 202 -8.96 3.85 6.47
N PHE A 203 -9.68 4.03 5.36
CA PHE A 203 -9.40 3.29 4.11
C PHE A 203 -8.07 3.72 3.47
N GLY A 204 -7.72 5.00 3.54
CA GLY A 204 -6.42 5.51 3.10
C GLY A 204 -5.27 4.87 3.86
N TRP A 205 -5.36 4.82 5.19
CA TRP A 205 -4.41 4.13 6.05
C TRP A 205 -4.32 2.62 5.75
N LEU A 206 -5.47 1.95 5.54
CA LEU A 206 -5.49 0.52 5.20
C LEU A 206 -4.80 0.26 3.86
N ALA A 207 -5.11 1.05 2.83
CA ALA A 207 -4.49 0.95 1.52
C ALA A 207 -2.98 1.21 1.57
N TYR A 208 -2.56 2.22 2.34
CA TYR A 208 -1.15 2.51 2.61
C TYR A 208 -0.45 1.31 3.27
N THR A 209 -1.04 0.74 4.32
CA THR A 209 -0.47 -0.39 5.07
C THR A 209 -0.31 -1.63 4.20
N ILE A 210 -1.34 -1.97 3.40
CA ILE A 210 -1.28 -3.11 2.47
C ILE A 210 -0.19 -2.89 1.41
N LYS A 211 -0.14 -1.69 0.81
CA LYS A 211 0.85 -1.35 -0.21
C LYS A 211 2.27 -1.36 0.35
N ARG A 212 2.49 -0.82 1.55
CA ARG A 212 3.79 -0.84 2.23
C ARG A 212 4.24 -2.26 2.50
N LYS A 213 3.37 -3.10 3.07
CA LYS A 213 3.68 -4.52 3.32
C LYS A 213 4.03 -5.27 2.04
N TYR A 214 3.30 -5.00 0.94
CA TYR A 214 3.62 -5.56 -0.37
C TYR A 214 5.00 -5.12 -0.86
N LEU A 215 5.34 -3.83 -0.75
CA LEU A 215 6.65 -3.30 -1.15
C LEU A 215 7.78 -3.90 -0.32
N CYS A 216 7.63 -4.00 1.00
CA CYS A 216 8.62 -4.67 1.87
C CYS A 216 8.81 -6.14 1.48
N SER A 217 7.74 -6.87 1.18
CA SER A 217 7.86 -8.25 0.69
C SER A 217 8.55 -8.34 -0.68
N CYS A 218 8.37 -7.34 -1.55
CA CYS A 218 9.10 -7.24 -2.81
C CYS A 218 10.58 -6.94 -2.58
N GLU A 219 10.91 -6.07 -1.62
CA GLU A 219 12.28 -5.76 -1.22
C GLU A 219 12.99 -7.01 -0.70
N GLU A 220 12.40 -7.74 0.24
CA GLU A 220 12.94 -9.00 0.78
C GLU A 220 13.25 -10.02 -0.34
N LYS A 221 12.34 -10.17 -1.30
CA LYS A 221 12.55 -11.07 -2.46
C LYS A 221 13.62 -10.57 -3.41
N ALA A 222 13.74 -9.27 -3.60
CA ALA A 222 14.78 -8.67 -4.42
C ALA A 222 16.16 -8.81 -3.74
N GLN A 223 16.20 -8.65 -2.41
CA GLN A 223 17.38 -8.87 -1.58
C GLN A 223 17.83 -10.32 -1.63
N GLN A 224 16.92 -11.30 -1.45
CA GLN A 224 17.28 -12.71 -1.55
C GLN A 224 17.90 -13.05 -2.92
N LYS A 225 17.33 -12.55 -4.02
CA LYS A 225 17.90 -12.75 -5.37
C LYS A 225 19.25 -12.07 -5.54
N HIS A 226 19.42 -10.90 -4.93
CA HIS A 226 20.70 -10.20 -4.92
C HIS A 226 21.75 -11.02 -4.19
N ASP A 227 21.42 -11.55 -3.01
CA ASP A 227 22.33 -12.33 -2.18
C ASP A 227 22.72 -13.65 -2.86
N GLU A 228 21.76 -14.37 -3.48
CA GLU A 228 22.03 -15.57 -4.28
C GLU A 228 22.96 -15.27 -5.48
N ALA A 229 22.76 -14.14 -6.15
CA ALA A 229 23.60 -13.71 -7.26
C ALA A 229 25.00 -13.30 -6.77
N ALA A 230 25.08 -12.58 -5.64
CA ALA A 230 26.33 -12.15 -5.03
C ALA A 230 27.15 -13.36 -4.59
N GLU A 231 26.55 -14.32 -3.88
CA GLU A 231 27.20 -15.57 -3.45
C GLU A 231 27.74 -16.36 -4.66
N SER A 232 26.95 -16.48 -5.72
CA SER A 232 27.36 -17.16 -6.96
C SER A 232 28.57 -16.48 -7.61
N VAL A 233 28.60 -15.14 -7.64
CA VAL A 233 29.72 -14.38 -8.22
C VAL A 233 30.95 -14.44 -7.31
N LEU A 234 30.79 -14.25 -6.00
CA LEU A 234 31.87 -14.32 -5.01
C LEU A 234 32.51 -15.72 -4.96
N THR A 235 31.75 -16.78 -5.20
CA THR A 235 32.28 -18.15 -5.28
C THR A 235 33.01 -18.40 -6.61
N ALA A 236 32.46 -17.93 -7.73
CA ALA A 236 33.04 -18.17 -9.06
C ALA A 236 34.28 -17.32 -9.35
N TYR A 237 34.36 -16.11 -8.81
CA TYR A 237 35.42 -15.16 -9.14
C TYR A 237 36.82 -15.61 -8.71
N PRO A 238 37.08 -16.08 -7.46
CA PRO A 238 38.38 -16.58 -7.05
C PRO A 238 38.81 -17.81 -7.86
N VAL A 239 37.88 -18.71 -8.19
CA VAL A 239 38.13 -19.90 -9.02
C VAL A 239 38.56 -19.48 -10.42
N PHE A 240 37.82 -18.55 -11.03
CA PHE A 240 38.13 -17.99 -12.34
C PHE A 240 39.50 -17.31 -12.35
N HIS A 241 39.75 -16.39 -11.42
CA HIS A 241 40.99 -15.63 -11.33
C HIS A 241 42.21 -16.54 -11.09
N THR A 242 42.11 -17.48 -10.14
CA THR A 242 43.19 -18.44 -9.84
C THR A 242 43.45 -19.36 -11.04
N SER A 243 42.41 -19.87 -11.69
CA SER A 243 42.55 -20.74 -12.87
C SER A 243 43.15 -20.00 -14.05
N CYS A 244 42.76 -18.74 -14.29
CA CYS A 244 43.37 -17.88 -15.30
C CYS A 244 44.86 -17.67 -15.01
N ASN A 245 45.23 -17.34 -13.77
CA ASN A 245 46.63 -17.15 -13.39
C ASN A 245 47.47 -18.42 -13.55
N GLN A 246 46.94 -19.59 -13.16
CA GLN A 246 47.61 -20.88 -13.38
C GLN A 246 47.75 -21.22 -14.86
N TYR A 247 46.71 -20.97 -15.66
CA TYR A 247 46.75 -21.17 -17.10
C TYR A 247 47.79 -20.25 -17.75
N MET A 248 47.82 -18.97 -17.39
CA MET A 248 48.80 -18.01 -17.90
C MET A 248 50.24 -18.37 -17.53
N LYS A 249 50.48 -18.88 -16.32
CA LYS A 249 51.81 -19.36 -15.87
C LYS A 249 52.27 -20.64 -16.57
N SER A 250 51.35 -21.42 -17.13
CA SER A 250 51.66 -22.70 -17.80
C SER A 250 51.73 -22.59 -19.32
N LEU A 251 51.48 -21.41 -19.88
CA LEU A 251 51.72 -21.12 -21.29
C LEU A 251 53.22 -20.83 -21.55
N PRO A 252 53.76 -21.23 -22.73
CA PRO A 252 55.10 -20.80 -23.15
C PRO A 252 55.20 -19.27 -23.23
N GLU A 253 56.39 -18.70 -22.96
CA GLU A 253 56.61 -17.24 -22.93
C GLU A 253 56.21 -16.53 -24.23
N ASP A 254 56.26 -17.25 -25.35
CA ASP A 254 55.92 -16.79 -26.69
C ASP A 254 54.41 -16.53 -26.91
N ALA A 255 53.53 -16.95 -25.99
CA ALA A 255 52.07 -16.88 -26.11
C ALA A 255 51.42 -15.60 -25.53
N SER A 256 52.21 -14.55 -25.31
CA SER A 256 51.85 -13.32 -24.57
C SER A 256 50.71 -12.46 -25.17
N VAL A 257 50.22 -12.78 -26.36
CA VAL A 257 49.19 -12.01 -27.10
C VAL A 257 47.77 -12.18 -26.52
N ILE A 258 47.50 -13.19 -25.69
CA ILE A 258 46.16 -13.52 -25.15
C ILE A 258 46.04 -13.13 -23.66
N ARG A 259 46.29 -11.86 -23.30
CA ARG A 259 46.33 -11.41 -21.89
C ARG A 259 45.21 -10.47 -21.43
N ARG A 260 44.18 -10.20 -22.23
CA ARG A 260 43.06 -9.34 -21.79
C ARG A 260 41.87 -10.17 -21.31
N LEU A 261 41.55 -10.02 -20.03
CA LEU A 261 40.28 -10.44 -19.46
C LEU A 261 39.13 -9.73 -20.20
N PRO A 262 37.98 -10.40 -20.43
CA PRO A 262 36.82 -9.75 -21.01
C PRO A 262 36.35 -8.59 -20.12
N GLU A 263 36.22 -7.38 -20.68
CA GLU A 263 35.89 -6.14 -19.95
C GLU A 263 34.63 -6.26 -19.07
N GLY A 264 33.67 -7.12 -19.46
CA GLY A 264 32.45 -7.35 -18.68
C GLY A 264 32.67 -8.00 -17.31
N VAL A 265 33.72 -8.83 -17.16
CA VAL A 265 34.03 -9.49 -15.89
C VAL A 265 34.67 -8.52 -14.92
N ASP A 266 35.62 -7.70 -15.39
CA ASP A 266 36.30 -6.70 -14.57
C ASP A 266 35.32 -5.66 -14.02
N LYS A 267 34.33 -5.24 -14.83
CA LYS A 267 33.28 -4.30 -14.40
C LYS A 267 32.37 -4.88 -13.31
N ALA A 268 31.94 -6.15 -13.44
CA ALA A 268 31.08 -6.81 -12.44
C ALA A 268 31.81 -7.02 -11.10
N VAL A 269 33.10 -7.33 -11.17
CA VAL A 269 33.99 -7.49 -10.01
C VAL A 269 34.21 -6.15 -9.32
N ARG A 270 34.52 -5.09 -10.07
CA ARG A 270 34.66 -3.75 -9.50
C ARG A 270 33.39 -3.27 -8.80
N LEU A 271 32.20 -3.57 -9.33
CA LEU A 271 30.93 -3.23 -8.67
C LEU A 271 30.78 -3.94 -7.31
N LEU A 272 31.21 -5.19 -7.20
CA LEU A 272 31.19 -5.95 -5.93
C LEU A 272 32.21 -5.44 -4.91
N PHE A 273 33.41 -5.04 -5.34
CA PHE A 273 34.49 -4.65 -4.43
C PHE A 273 34.53 -3.15 -4.14
N HIS A 274 33.96 -2.27 -4.98
CA HIS A 274 33.89 -0.83 -4.68
C HIS A 274 32.71 -0.42 -3.79
N GLU A 275 31.65 -1.23 -3.64
CA GLU A 275 30.61 -0.95 -2.64
C GLU A 275 31.14 -1.13 -1.20
N GLU A 276 32.10 -2.02 -0.96
CA GLU A 276 32.76 -2.12 0.36
C GLU A 276 33.62 -0.89 0.66
N ASP A 277 34.26 -0.28 -0.34
CA ASP A 277 35.05 0.95 -0.15
C ASP A 277 34.17 2.20 0.06
N GLU A 278 33.04 2.36 -0.66
CA GLU A 278 32.15 3.52 -0.45
C GLU A 278 31.35 3.43 0.85
N GLN A 279 30.98 2.22 1.31
CA GLN A 279 30.34 2.05 2.63
C GLN A 279 31.34 2.15 3.81
N GLN A 280 32.62 1.77 3.64
CA GLN A 280 33.64 1.99 4.67
C GLN A 280 34.20 3.42 4.70
N LEU A 281 34.06 4.21 3.63
CA LEU A 281 34.42 5.64 3.61
C LEU A 281 33.32 6.57 4.15
N SER A 282 32.18 6.05 4.60
CA SER A 282 31.11 6.84 5.25
C SER A 282 30.74 6.39 6.68
N PRO A 283 31.71 6.36 7.61
CA PRO A 283 31.38 6.66 9.01
C PRO A 283 32.34 7.71 9.58
N SER A 284 32.20 8.99 9.21
CA SER A 284 32.82 10.10 9.99
C SER A 284 32.33 11.53 9.71
N LEU A 285 31.36 11.78 8.82
CA LEU A 285 30.88 13.16 8.55
C LEU A 285 29.40 13.38 8.92
N HIS A 286 29.02 12.99 10.14
CA HIS A 286 27.94 13.67 10.87
C HIS A 286 28.10 13.41 12.38
N ASP A 287 29.24 13.84 12.94
CA ASP A 287 29.27 14.29 14.32
C ASP A 287 29.32 15.82 14.31
N GLY A 288 28.42 16.41 15.09
CA GLY A 288 27.93 17.77 14.88
C GLY A 288 28.87 18.86 15.37
N SER A 289 28.71 20.05 14.82
CA SER A 289 28.80 21.33 15.54
C SER A 289 28.84 22.49 14.55
N GLU A 290 27.69 22.92 14.02
CA GLU A 290 27.50 24.31 13.56
C GLU A 290 26.05 24.49 13.08
N ASP A 291 25.13 24.72 14.03
CA ASP A 291 24.01 25.65 13.80
C ASP A 291 23.36 26.08 15.14
N ARG A 292 24.23 26.45 16.09
CA ARG A 292 23.86 27.29 17.23
C ARG A 292 24.52 28.65 17.07
N ARG A 293 23.99 29.51 16.19
CA ARG A 293 24.24 30.96 16.25
C ARG A 293 23.34 31.80 15.33
N ILE A 294 22.02 31.66 15.42
CA ILE A 294 21.12 32.76 15.07
C ILE A 294 20.01 32.84 16.12
N THR A 295 20.29 33.59 17.18
CA THR A 295 19.26 34.20 18.02
C THR A 295 19.72 35.61 18.39
N GLN A 296 18.74 36.52 18.40
CA GLN A 296 18.75 37.89 18.95
C GLN A 296 19.25 39.03 18.07
N GLU A 297 18.34 39.55 17.25
CA GLU A 297 17.80 40.92 17.25
C GLU A 297 16.56 40.84 16.31
N SER A 298 15.33 41.17 16.64
CA SER A 298 14.80 42.26 17.44
C SER A 298 13.47 41.86 18.10
N GLU A 299 13.32 42.23 19.36
CA GLU A 299 12.04 42.46 20.01
C GLU A 299 11.28 43.57 19.28
N ASP A 300 9.98 43.39 19.03
CA ASP A 300 8.96 44.44 19.20
C ASP A 300 7.52 43.90 19.01
N PHE A 301 6.82 43.71 20.15
CA PHE A 301 5.39 43.99 20.42
C PHE A 301 4.23 43.29 19.64
N PRO A 302 2.99 43.24 20.18
CA PRO A 302 2.56 42.57 21.41
C PRO A 302 1.33 41.65 21.22
N ARG A 303 0.99 40.92 22.29
CA ARG A 303 -0.29 40.24 22.49
C ARG A 303 -1.48 41.21 22.36
N ILE A 304 -2.50 40.81 21.60
CA ILE A 304 -3.90 41.16 21.87
C ILE A 304 -4.73 39.87 21.90
N ARG A 305 -5.55 39.79 22.94
CA ARG A 305 -6.49 38.75 23.34
C ARG A 305 -7.89 39.14 22.83
N GLU A 306 -8.82 38.18 22.86
CA GLU A 306 -10.29 38.35 22.75
C GLU A 306 -10.79 38.66 21.32
N ASP A 307 -11.87 38.11 20.78
CA ASP A 307 -12.97 37.25 21.21
C ASP A 307 -13.51 36.58 19.94
N PHE A 308 -14.25 35.46 20.04
CA PHE A 308 -15.58 35.34 19.40
C PHE A 308 -16.22 34.00 19.78
N LYS A 309 -17.12 34.09 20.77
CA LYS A 309 -18.30 33.23 20.85
C LYS A 309 -19.34 33.76 19.85
N SER A 310 -19.88 32.87 19.05
CA SER A 310 -21.29 32.82 18.62
C SER A 310 -21.55 31.47 17.98
#